data_AF-A0A7C9FGY0-F1
#
_entry.id   AF-A0A7C9FGY0-F1
#
_cell.length_a   1.000
_cell.length_b   1.000
_cell.length_c   1.000
_cell.angle_alpha   90.00
_cell.angle_beta   90.00
_cell.angle_gamma   90.00
#
_symmetry.space_group_name_H-M   'P 1'
#
loop_
_entity.id
_entity.type
_entity.pdbx_description
1 polymer ?
#
loop_
_entity_poly.entity_id
_entity_poly.type
_entity_poly.pdbx_seq_one_letter_code
_entity_poly.pdbx_strand_id
1 'polypeptide(L)'
;SNPSLRTRCYYELQLSKLYTIEIFEKFQAEVEMMPCCFSIGQVHATGPVITYIVKECESGGIKEIKNFEVMYDKASMEIRCTCGGFYLHGYLCRHALSVFNHNGVEEIPSSYILPRWRKDCKRLYVPDVGSNAIDLSNPTQWHEHLHKQAIQV
;
A
#
# COMPACT_ATOMS: atom_id res chain seq x y z
N SER A 1 6.94 -9.15 17.82
CA SER A 1 6.91 -7.81 18.44
C SER A 1 5.94 -6.94 17.67
N ASN A 2 5.11 -6.12 18.34
CA ASN A 2 4.31 -5.12 17.63
C ASN A 2 5.20 -3.89 17.36
N PRO A 3 5.19 -3.33 16.14
CA PRO A 3 5.97 -2.14 15.83
C PRO A 3 5.44 -0.92 16.59
N SER A 4 6.31 0.03 16.95
CA SER A 4 5.90 1.28 17.57
C SER A 4 5.21 2.19 16.56
N LEU A 5 4.14 2.86 16.97
CA LEU A 5 3.47 3.89 16.17
C LEU A 5 4.26 5.20 16.26
N ARG A 6 4.42 5.88 15.13
CA ARG A 6 5.06 7.19 14.98
C ARG A 6 4.04 8.33 14.93
N THR A 7 2.79 8.03 14.59
CA THR A 7 1.72 9.03 14.50
C THR A 7 0.49 8.60 15.32
N ARG A 8 -0.56 9.42 15.30
CA ARG A 8 -1.88 9.11 15.87
C ARG A 8 -2.90 8.72 14.79
N CYS A 9 -2.45 8.41 13.58
CA CYS A 9 -3.31 8.07 12.45
C CYS A 9 -3.94 6.68 12.63
N TYR A 10 -5.24 6.55 12.35
CA TYR A 10 -5.96 5.27 12.45
C TYR A 10 -5.46 4.22 11.46
N TYR A 11 -5.04 4.63 10.25
CA TYR A 11 -4.47 3.70 9.26
C TYR A 11 -3.20 3.01 9.77
N GLU A 12 -2.36 3.77 10.47
CA GLU A 12 -1.14 3.25 11.09
C GLU A 12 -1.47 2.25 12.20
N LEU A 13 -2.41 2.62 13.07
CA LEU A 13 -2.88 1.74 14.14
C LEU A 13 -3.48 0.44 13.58
N GLN A 14 -4.31 0.54 12.53
CA GLN A 14 -4.93 -0.61 11.87
C GLN A 14 -3.87 -1.54 11.28
N LEU A 15 -2.98 -1.01 10.44
CA LEU A 15 -2.00 -1.83 9.72
C LEU A 15 -0.86 -2.33 10.60
N SER A 16 -0.55 -1.70 11.75
CA SER A 16 0.38 -2.26 12.73
C SER A 16 -0.04 -3.64 13.26
N LYS A 17 -1.36 -3.91 13.24
CA LYS A 17 -1.95 -5.17 13.69
C LYS A 17 -1.99 -6.21 12.58
N LEU A 18 -1.93 -5.82 11.31
CA LEU A 18 -2.14 -6.73 10.18
C LEU A 18 -0.84 -7.01 9.42
N TYR A 19 0.00 -6.00 9.21
CA TYR A 19 1.18 -6.11 8.36
C TYR A 19 2.37 -6.80 9.04
N THR A 20 3.24 -7.40 8.22
CA THR A 20 4.59 -7.78 8.66
C THR A 20 5.39 -6.51 9.01
N ILE A 21 6.40 -6.64 9.88
CA ILE A 21 7.18 -5.48 10.34
C ILE A 21 7.81 -4.73 9.17
N GLU A 22 8.42 -5.45 8.23
CA GLU A 22 9.12 -4.85 7.09
C GLU A 22 8.20 -3.97 6.22
N ILE A 23 7.01 -4.47 5.88
CA ILE A 23 6.09 -3.70 5.03
C ILE A 23 5.37 -2.62 5.83
N PHE A 24 5.14 -2.85 7.12
CA PHE A 24 4.58 -1.84 8.00
C PHE A 24 5.49 -0.62 8.12
N GLU A 25 6.81 -0.78 8.25
CA GLU A 25 7.75 0.35 8.31
C GLU A 25 7.73 1.20 7.04
N LYS A 26 7.64 0.56 5.86
CA LYS A 26 7.50 1.24 4.57
C LYS A 26 6.18 2.00 4.47
N PHE A 27 5.08 1.38 4.88
CA PHE A 27 3.77 2.03 4.94
C PHE A 27 3.74 3.17 5.95
N GLN A 28 4.37 3.00 7.11
CA GLN A 28 4.44 3.99 8.19
C GLN A 28 5.15 5.27 7.72
N ALA A 29 6.17 5.16 6.88
CA ALA A 29 6.81 6.31 6.25
C ALA A 29 5.85 7.12 5.35
N GLU A 30 4.93 6.45 4.64
CA GLU A 30 3.89 7.14 3.87
C GLU A 30 2.93 7.89 4.81
N VAL A 31 2.51 7.28 5.93
CA VAL A 31 1.66 7.94 6.92
C VAL A 31 2.36 9.16 7.54
N GLU A 32 3.64 9.02 7.92
CA GLU A 32 4.46 10.08 8.50
C GLU A 32 4.59 11.29 7.56
N MET A 33 4.57 11.05 6.25
CA MET A 33 4.67 12.08 5.21
C MET A 33 3.32 12.62 4.72
N MET A 34 2.19 12.14 5.24
CA MET A 34 0.87 12.72 4.91
C MET A 34 0.78 14.24 5.13
N PRO A 35 1.39 14.86 6.16
CA PRO A 35 1.39 16.31 6.33
C PRO A 35 2.06 17.08 5.18
N CYS A 36 2.94 16.45 4.40
CA CYS A 36 3.52 17.05 3.19
C CYS A 36 2.48 17.22 2.07
N CYS A 37 1.36 16.48 2.11
CA CYS A 37 0.20 16.67 1.23
C CYS A 37 -0.67 17.84 1.72
N PHE A 38 -0.13 19.06 1.59
CA PHE A 38 -0.66 20.25 2.24
C PHE A 38 -1.93 20.84 1.59
N SER A 39 -2.30 20.39 0.39
CA SER A 39 -3.52 20.87 -0.29
C SER A 39 -4.17 19.73 -1.06
N ILE A 40 -5.50 19.62 -0.92
CA ILE A 40 -6.33 18.65 -1.61
C ILE A 40 -7.49 19.43 -2.21
N GLY A 41 -7.54 19.51 -3.55
CA GLY A 41 -8.59 20.22 -4.28
C GLY A 41 -9.36 19.25 -5.17
N GLN A 42 -10.69 19.27 -5.10
CA GLN A 42 -11.53 18.56 -6.06
C GLN A 42 -11.51 19.30 -7.40
N VAL A 43 -11.22 18.58 -8.49
CA VAL A 43 -11.15 19.16 -9.85
C VAL A 43 -12.21 18.62 -10.79
N HIS A 44 -12.72 17.41 -10.54
CA HIS A 44 -13.72 16.78 -11.37
C HIS A 44 -14.59 15.83 -10.55
N ALA A 45 -15.85 15.65 -10.95
CA ALA A 45 -16.74 14.64 -10.40
C ALA A 45 -17.67 14.11 -11.51
N THR A 46 -17.73 12.78 -11.64
CA THR A 46 -18.64 12.07 -12.54
C THR A 46 -19.29 10.92 -11.78
N GLY A 47 -20.59 11.07 -11.48
CA GLY A 47 -21.32 10.10 -10.68
C GLY A 47 -20.68 9.92 -9.28
N PRO A 48 -20.35 8.69 -8.84
CA PRO A 48 -19.73 8.45 -7.54
C PRO A 48 -18.22 8.72 -7.53
N VAL A 49 -17.62 8.95 -8.70
CA VAL A 49 -16.17 9.13 -8.85
C VAL A 49 -15.82 10.61 -8.75
N ILE A 50 -14.88 10.91 -7.85
CA ILE A 50 -14.33 12.26 -7.65
C ILE A 50 -12.83 12.22 -7.93
N THR A 51 -12.36 13.18 -8.71
CA THR A 51 -10.92 13.38 -8.96
C THR A 51 -10.42 14.56 -8.14
N TYR A 52 -9.37 14.30 -7.36
CA TYR A 52 -8.66 15.28 -6.55
C TYR A 52 -7.28 15.56 -7.12
N ILE A 53 -6.81 16.79 -6.96
CA ILE A 53 -5.40 17.16 -7.07
C ILE A 53 -4.84 17.33 -5.66
N VAL A 54 -3.86 16.51 -5.32
CA VAL A 54 -3.08 16.58 -4.09
C VAL A 54 -1.77 17.29 -4.38
N LYS A 55 -1.51 18.40 -3.67
CA LYS A 55 -0.23 19.11 -3.73
C LYS A 55 0.68 18.64 -2.61
N GLU A 56 1.87 18.19 -2.99
CA GLU A 56 2.92 17.75 -2.08
C GLU A 56 4.09 18.73 -2.09
N CYS A 57 4.61 19.07 -0.90
CA CYS A 57 5.88 19.77 -0.75
C CYS A 57 6.97 18.77 -0.35
N GLU A 58 8.07 18.73 -1.10
CA GLU A 58 9.21 17.89 -0.71
C GLU A 58 9.95 18.47 0.50
N SER A 59 10.36 17.59 1.41
CA SER A 59 11.15 17.93 2.57
C SER A 59 12.64 17.99 2.18
N GLY A 60 13.13 19.15 1.72
CA GLY A 60 14.56 19.39 1.55
C GLY A 60 14.95 20.26 0.34
N GLY A 61 14.96 21.58 0.51
CA GLY A 61 15.53 22.52 -0.46
C GLY A 61 14.49 23.39 -1.18
N ILE A 62 14.77 23.76 -2.44
CA ILE A 62 13.86 24.56 -3.28
C ILE A 62 12.49 23.88 -3.24
N LYS A 63 11.46 24.58 -2.76
CA LYS A 63 10.10 24.08 -2.58
C LYS A 63 9.45 23.80 -3.94
N GLU A 64 9.81 22.69 -4.56
CA GLU A 64 9.06 22.17 -5.69
C GLU A 64 7.76 21.58 -5.17
N ILE A 65 6.65 22.11 -5.70
CA ILE A 65 5.31 21.60 -5.42
C ILE A 65 4.98 20.59 -6.50
N LYS A 66 4.76 19.34 -6.11
CA LYS A 66 4.32 18.27 -7.01
C LYS A 66 2.82 18.07 -6.90
N ASN A 67 2.17 17.87 -8.04
CA ASN A 67 0.73 17.62 -8.11
C ASN A 67 0.50 16.15 -8.44
N PHE A 68 -0.35 15.49 -7.66
CA PHE A 68 -0.77 14.11 -7.88
C PHE A 68 -2.27 14.06 -8.06
N GLU A 69 -2.72 13.38 -9.11
CA GLU A 69 -4.14 13.16 -9.35
C GLU A 69 -4.56 11.89 -8.62
N VAL A 70 -5.65 12.00 -7.87
CA VAL A 70 -6.22 10.91 -7.09
C VAL A 70 -7.69 10.77 -7.43
N MET A 71 -8.05 9.66 -8.06
CA MET A 71 -9.44 9.28 -8.28
C MET A 71 -9.96 8.48 -7.10
N TYR A 72 -11.12 8.86 -6.59
CA TYR A 72 -11.81 8.17 -5.51
C TYR A 72 -13.26 7.88 -5.92
N ASP A 73 -13.62 6.61 -5.98
CA ASP A 73 -14.99 6.15 -6.14
C ASP A 73 -15.61 5.90 -4.77
N LYS A 74 -16.57 6.76 -4.39
CA LYS A 74 -17.28 6.67 -3.12
C LYS A 74 -18.16 5.44 -2.99
N ALA A 75 -18.66 4.89 -4.10
CA ALA A 75 -19.58 3.77 -4.08
C ALA A 75 -18.84 2.45 -3.84
N SER A 76 -17.69 2.26 -4.49
CA SER A 76 -16.87 1.04 -4.37
C SER A 76 -15.76 1.15 -3.31
N MET A 77 -15.54 2.35 -2.75
CA MET A 77 -14.40 2.66 -1.89
C MET A 77 -13.04 2.44 -2.59
N GLU A 78 -13.02 2.49 -3.93
CA GLU A 78 -11.78 2.39 -4.70
C GLU A 78 -11.07 3.74 -4.80
N ILE A 79 -9.77 3.75 -4.56
CA ILE A 79 -8.87 4.88 -4.72
C ILE A 79 -7.69 4.53 -5.64
N ARG A 80 -7.33 5.46 -6.52
CA ARG A 80 -6.20 5.35 -7.44
C ARG A 80 -5.43 6.66 -7.48
N CYS A 81 -4.12 6.61 -7.30
CA CYS A 81 -3.24 7.77 -7.39
C CYS A 81 -2.28 7.63 -8.57
N THR A 82 -2.00 8.71 -9.29
CA THR A 82 -1.06 8.73 -10.41
C THR A 82 0.39 8.44 -10.02
N CYS A 83 0.76 8.55 -8.73
CA CYS A 83 2.09 8.10 -8.29
C CYS A 83 2.27 6.57 -8.36
N GLY A 84 1.20 5.81 -8.56
CA GLY A 84 1.26 4.36 -8.72
C GLY A 84 1.62 3.59 -7.44
N GLY A 85 1.62 4.23 -6.27
CA GLY A 85 2.11 3.64 -5.02
C GLY A 85 1.54 2.25 -4.71
N PHE A 86 0.22 2.08 -4.83
CA PHE A 86 -0.42 0.77 -4.61
C PHE A 86 -0.07 -0.26 -5.68
N TYR A 87 -0.01 0.14 -6.95
CA TYR A 87 0.36 -0.76 -8.04
C TYR A 87 1.81 -1.25 -7.89
N LEU A 88 2.73 -0.36 -7.54
CA LEU A 88 4.16 -0.65 -7.43
C LEU A 88 4.53 -1.40 -6.15
N HIS A 89 3.92 -1.04 -5.01
CA HIS A 89 4.35 -1.54 -3.70
C HIS A 89 3.29 -2.42 -3.00
N GLY A 90 2.04 -2.36 -3.43
CA GLY A 90 0.92 -3.09 -2.82
C GLY A 90 0.43 -2.50 -1.50
N TYR A 91 0.76 -1.24 -1.19
CA TYR A 91 0.18 -0.47 -0.09
C TYR A 91 -0.09 0.97 -0.56
N LEU A 92 -1.03 1.64 0.11
CA LEU A 92 -1.45 2.99 -0.29
C LEU A 92 -0.35 4.02 -0.01
N CYS A 93 -0.15 4.93 -0.97
CA CYS A 93 0.72 6.09 -0.79
C CYS A 93 0.04 7.16 0.06
N ARG A 94 0.83 8.09 0.58
CA ARG A 94 0.38 9.27 1.32
C ARG A 94 -0.67 10.11 0.59
N HIS A 95 -0.64 10.19 -0.74
CA HIS A 95 -1.64 10.95 -1.51
C HIS A 95 -3.02 10.30 -1.44
N ALA A 96 -3.09 8.97 -1.62
CA ALA A 96 -4.33 8.21 -1.51
C ALA A 96 -4.85 8.23 -0.07
N LEU A 97 -3.97 8.01 0.91
CA LEU A 97 -4.31 8.11 2.34
C LEU A 97 -4.85 9.49 2.70
N SER A 98 -4.27 10.56 2.14
CA SER A 98 -4.71 11.93 2.39
C SER A 98 -6.12 12.19 1.83
N VAL A 99 -6.45 11.63 0.67
CA VAL A 99 -7.80 11.74 0.08
C VAL A 99 -8.83 10.89 0.84
N PHE A 100 -8.48 9.69 1.31
CA PHE A 100 -9.32 8.93 2.23
C PHE A 100 -9.58 9.71 3.51
N ASN A 101 -8.54 10.26 4.14
CA ASN A 101 -8.67 11.05 5.36
C ASN A 101 -9.52 12.30 5.12
N HIS A 102 -9.34 12.99 3.99
CA HIS A 102 -10.15 14.13 3.57
C HIS A 102 -11.63 13.78 3.39
N ASN A 103 -11.93 12.54 3.00
CA ASN A 103 -13.30 12.03 2.85
C ASN A 103 -13.83 11.35 4.13
N GLY A 104 -13.13 11.44 5.26
CA GLY A 104 -13.57 10.88 6.54
C GLY A 104 -13.53 9.36 6.62
N VAL A 105 -12.74 8.69 5.76
CA VAL A 105 -12.54 7.24 5.83
C VAL A 105 -11.55 6.93 6.95
N GLU A 106 -11.99 6.26 8.02
CA GLU A 106 -11.14 6.02 9.21
C GLU A 106 -10.27 4.76 9.09
N GLU A 107 -10.68 3.79 8.27
CA GLU A 107 -9.99 2.53 8.08
C GLU A 107 -9.71 2.24 6.61
N ILE A 108 -8.55 1.65 6.33
CA ILE A 108 -8.21 1.18 4.99
C ILE A 108 -9.15 0.02 4.62
N PRO A 109 -9.83 0.10 3.46
CA PRO A 109 -10.68 -0.98 2.99
C PRO A 109 -9.87 -2.27 2.79
N SER A 110 -10.48 -3.41 3.09
CA SER A 110 -9.83 -4.71 3.02
C SER A 110 -9.29 -5.06 1.64
N SER A 111 -9.86 -4.50 0.57
CA SER A 111 -9.37 -4.64 -0.81
C SER A 111 -7.94 -4.11 -1.01
N TYR A 112 -7.46 -3.22 -0.15
CA TYR A 112 -6.10 -2.67 -0.17
C TYR A 112 -5.13 -3.40 0.78
N ILE A 113 -5.60 -4.40 1.53
CA ILE A 113 -4.80 -5.14 2.51
C ILE A 113 -4.43 -6.51 1.91
N LEU A 114 -3.31 -6.54 1.20
CA LEU A 114 -2.92 -7.70 0.41
C LEU A 114 -2.41 -8.86 1.29
N PRO A 115 -2.80 -10.13 1.00
CA PRO A 115 -2.39 -11.30 1.79
C PRO A 115 -0.87 -11.42 1.98
N ARG A 116 -0.07 -11.14 0.94
CA ARG A 116 1.40 -11.21 1.00
C ARG A 116 2.04 -10.29 2.05
N TRP A 117 1.32 -9.25 2.47
CA TRP A 117 1.77 -8.27 3.46
C TRP A 117 1.27 -8.59 4.87
N ARG A 118 0.33 -9.51 5.02
CA ARG A 118 -0.23 -9.85 6.31
C ARG A 118 0.68 -10.78 7.11
N LYS A 119 0.79 -10.53 8.41
CA LYS A 119 1.59 -11.37 9.34
C LYS A 119 0.92 -12.69 9.71
N ASP A 120 -0.40 -12.77 9.57
CA ASP A 120 -1.20 -13.96 9.87
C ASP A 120 -1.38 -14.88 8.66
N CYS A 121 -0.98 -14.43 7.47
CA CYS A 121 -0.81 -15.31 6.31
C CYS A 121 0.42 -16.18 6.56
N LYS A 122 0.18 -17.41 7.03
CA LYS A 122 1.16 -18.48 6.87
C LYS A 122 1.44 -18.56 5.37
N ARG A 123 2.67 -18.24 4.95
CA ARG A 123 3.16 -18.71 3.65
C ARG A 123 2.97 -20.22 3.72
N LEU A 124 1.96 -20.73 3.02
CA LEU A 124 1.81 -22.16 2.83
C LEU A 124 3.01 -22.53 1.96
N TYR A 125 4.14 -22.76 2.60
CA TYR A 125 5.05 -23.75 2.09
C TYR A 125 4.22 -25.01 2.10
N VAL A 126 3.64 -25.36 0.96
CA VAL A 126 3.23 -26.73 0.70
C VAL A 126 4.57 -27.43 0.49
N PRO A 127 5.11 -28.19 1.47
CA PRO A 127 6.11 -29.18 1.10
C PRO A 127 5.36 -30.06 0.11
N ASP A 128 5.89 -30.19 -1.09
CA ASP A 128 5.37 -31.15 -2.04
C ASP A 128 5.55 -32.54 -1.43
N VAL A 129 4.56 -33.01 -0.67
CA VAL A 129 4.43 -34.41 -0.25
C VAL A 129 3.91 -35.13 -1.48
N GLY A 130 4.79 -35.26 -2.48
CA GLY A 130 4.34 -35.46 -3.84
C GLY A 130 5.40 -35.73 -4.91
N SER A 131 6.59 -36.20 -4.52
CA SER A 131 7.60 -36.86 -5.38
C SER A 131 8.74 -35.98 -5.93
N ASN A 132 9.95 -36.48 -5.68
CA ASN A 132 11.28 -36.08 -6.19
C ASN A 132 11.91 -34.85 -5.51
N ALA A 133 12.96 -35.13 -4.73
CA ALA A 133 13.83 -34.12 -4.13
C ALA A 133 14.29 -33.11 -5.19
N ILE A 134 13.90 -31.84 -5.01
CA ILE A 134 14.37 -30.72 -5.82
C ILE A 134 15.82 -30.45 -5.45
N ASP A 135 16.73 -30.62 -6.40
CA ASP A 135 18.13 -30.27 -6.24
C ASP A 135 18.30 -28.74 -6.30
N LEU A 136 18.45 -28.14 -5.12
CA LEU A 136 18.64 -26.70 -4.91
C LEU A 136 19.97 -26.16 -5.50
N SER A 137 20.81 -27.02 -6.08
CA SER A 137 22.01 -26.59 -6.79
C SER A 137 21.77 -26.21 -8.26
N ASN A 138 20.59 -26.51 -8.82
CA ASN A 138 20.24 -26.19 -10.21
C ASN A 138 19.53 -24.82 -10.34
N PRO A 139 20.17 -23.79 -10.93
CA PRO A 139 19.64 -22.42 -10.99
C PRO A 139 18.30 -22.30 -11.70
N THR A 140 18.04 -23.15 -12.71
CA THR A 140 16.84 -23.05 -13.53
C THR A 140 15.60 -23.52 -12.76
N GLN A 141 15.73 -24.58 -11.97
CA GLN A 141 14.62 -25.09 -11.14
C GLN A 141 14.29 -24.16 -9.98
N TRP A 142 15.31 -23.50 -9.41
CA TRP A 142 15.12 -22.47 -8.39
C TRP A 142 14.33 -21.26 -8.93
N HIS A 143 14.68 -20.78 -10.13
CA HIS A 143 13.99 -19.66 -10.75
C HIS A 143 12.52 -19.97 -11.05
N GLU A 144 12.21 -21.18 -11.55
CA GLU A 144 10.83 -21.59 -11.77
C GLU A 144 10.04 -21.74 -10.47
N HIS A 145 10.68 -22.23 -9.40
CA HIS A 145 10.05 -22.35 -8.08
C HIS A 145 9.68 -20.97 -7.51
N LEU A 146 10.61 -20.01 -7.52
CA LEU A 146 10.36 -18.64 -7.08
C LEU A 146 9.28 -17.96 -7.91
N HIS A 147 9.30 -18.16 -9.23
CA HIS A 147 8.29 -17.60 -10.14
C HIS A 147 6.89 -18.18 -9.85
N LYS A 148 6.77 -19.48 -9.60
CA LYS A 148 5.50 -20.12 -9.21
C LYS A 148 5.00 -19.63 -7.85
N GLN A 149 5.88 -19.41 -6.88
CA GLN A 149 5.52 -18.84 -5.57
C GLN A 149 5.10 -17.37 -5.65
N ALA A 150 5.64 -16.61 -6.61
CA ALA A 150 5.27 -15.21 -6.83
C ALA A 150 3.88 -15.05 -7.50
N ILE A 151 3.38 -16.08 -8.17
CA ILE A 151 2.13 -16.05 -8.96
C ILE A 151 0.90 -16.57 -8.19
N GLN A 152 1.09 -17.22 -7.04
CA GLN A 152 -0.04 -17.60 -6.17
C GLN A 152 -0.57 -16.36 -5.44
N VAL A 153 -1.49 -15.66 -6.14
CA VAL A 153 -2.33 -14.53 -5.71
C VAL A 153 -3.42 -15.00 -4.75
#